data_AF-A0A5M4B1W8-F1
#
_entry.id   AF-A0A5M4B1W8-F1
#
_cell.length_a   1.000
_cell.length_b   1.000
_cell.length_c   1.000
_cell.angle_alpha   90.00
_cell.angle_beta   90.00
_cell.angle_gamma   90.00
#
_symmetry.space_group_name_H-M   'P 1'
#
loop_
_entity.id
_entity.type
_entity.pdbx_description
1 polymer ?
#
loop_
_entity_poly.entity_id
_entity_poly.type
_entity_poly.pdbx_seq_one_letter_code
_entity_poly.pdbx_strand_id
1 'polypeptide(L)'
;MLFYAVGLIGLIFPDSRPFFQAITPIFLLGTVILLYLFEENPTSGLYVASFLVFAIGFLVEVLGVKTGHVFGVYEYGSTLGPKLFETPLIIGILWLIQIYSVYTILEPFSFPLWLKALIGAVVLVVFDLLLEPAAVKTGMWNWSNGEVPFQNYLAWFITSIVMLDLFHLFRLKTKNHMALPLMAIQLVFFLILGILL
;
A
#
# COMPACT_ATOMS: atom_id res chain seq x y z
N MET A 1 12.49 8.38 7.51
CA MET A 1 11.91 9.68 7.92
C MET A 1 12.26 10.80 6.94
N LEU A 2 13.53 11.14 6.72
CA LEU A 2 13.93 12.21 5.77
C LEU A 2 13.36 12.03 4.35
N PHE A 3 13.41 10.81 3.83
CA PHE A 3 12.86 10.43 2.52
C PHE A 3 11.39 10.85 2.33
N TYR A 4 10.52 10.58 3.30
CA TYR A 4 9.10 10.96 3.23
C TYR A 4 8.89 12.47 3.41
N ALA A 5 9.69 13.15 4.23
CA ALA A 5 9.60 14.60 4.39
C ALA A 5 10.00 15.34 3.10
N VAL A 6 11.07 14.92 2.44
CA VAL A 6 11.51 15.48 1.15
C VAL A 6 10.46 15.20 0.06
N GLY A 7 9.92 13.98 0.00
CA GLY A 7 8.83 13.64 -0.90
C GLY A 7 7.57 14.50 -0.69
N LEU A 8 7.24 14.79 0.58
CA LEU A 8 6.06 15.57 0.95
C LEU A 8 6.17 16.99 0.43
N ILE A 9 7.27 17.66 0.78
CA ILE A 9 7.58 19.02 0.31
C ILE A 9 7.59 19.04 -1.21
N GLY A 10 8.26 18.07 -1.83
CA GLY A 10 8.38 17.96 -3.28
C GLY A 10 7.06 17.82 -4.04
N LEU A 11 6.08 17.13 -3.49
CA LEU A 11 4.76 16.95 -4.10
C LEU A 11 3.81 18.14 -3.88
N ILE A 12 3.98 18.90 -2.79
CA ILE A 12 3.17 20.08 -2.49
C ILE A 12 3.41 21.18 -3.55
N PHE A 13 4.67 21.51 -3.83
CA PHE A 13 5.02 22.59 -4.76
C PHE A 13 4.79 22.21 -6.23
N PRO A 14 4.02 23.00 -7.01
CA PRO A 14 3.72 22.69 -8.40
C PRO A 14 4.95 22.49 -9.29
N ASP A 15 6.00 23.28 -9.10
CA ASP A 15 7.21 23.23 -9.94
C ASP A 15 8.03 21.95 -9.72
N SER A 16 8.05 21.40 -8.50
CA SER A 16 8.77 20.16 -8.18
C SER A 16 7.91 18.91 -8.32
N ARG A 17 6.57 19.04 -8.26
CA ARG A 17 5.64 17.90 -8.25
C ARG A 17 5.85 16.89 -9.38
N PRO A 18 6.04 17.29 -10.67
CA PRO A 18 6.25 16.33 -11.76
C PRO A 18 7.47 15.43 -11.54
N PHE A 19 8.56 15.99 -10.99
CA PHE A 19 9.76 15.21 -10.68
C PHE A 19 9.48 14.20 -9.57
N PHE A 20 8.81 14.61 -8.50
CA PHE A 20 8.47 13.73 -7.37
C PHE A 20 7.46 12.64 -7.74
N GLN A 21 6.50 12.95 -8.62
CA GLN A 21 5.62 11.95 -9.23
C GLN A 21 6.45 10.91 -10.00
N ALA A 22 7.35 11.34 -10.88
CA ALA A 22 8.15 10.43 -11.71
C ALA A 22 9.04 9.47 -10.90
N ILE A 23 9.54 9.89 -9.73
CA ILE A 23 10.38 9.03 -8.87
C ILE A 23 9.57 8.23 -7.83
N THR A 24 8.25 8.40 -7.75
CA THR A 24 7.39 7.68 -6.80
C THR A 24 7.57 6.15 -6.89
N PRO A 25 7.68 5.52 -8.08
CA PRO A 25 7.93 4.08 -8.16
C PRO A 25 9.27 3.66 -7.58
N ILE A 26 10.32 4.45 -7.82
CA ILE A 26 11.67 4.23 -7.27
C ILE A 26 11.63 4.35 -5.75
N PHE A 27 10.85 5.31 -5.23
CA PHE A 27 10.66 5.50 -3.81
C PHE A 27 9.99 4.29 -3.15
N LEU A 28 8.92 3.76 -3.73
CA LEU A 28 8.24 2.56 -3.22
C LEU A 28 9.16 1.32 -3.27
N LEU A 29 9.97 1.17 -4.33
CA LEU A 29 10.99 0.12 -4.41
C LEU A 29 12.04 0.28 -3.30
N GLY A 30 12.53 1.50 -3.09
CA GLY A 30 13.46 1.80 -2.00
C GLY A 30 12.87 1.47 -0.62
N THR A 31 11.60 1.81 -0.39
CA THR A 31 10.90 1.50 0.86
C THR A 31 10.79 0.00 1.11
N VAL A 32 10.37 -0.80 0.12
CA VAL A 32 10.29 -2.26 0.32
C VAL A 32 11.69 -2.86 0.50
N ILE A 33 12.69 -2.42 -0.26
CA ILE A 33 14.07 -2.90 -0.09
C ILE A 33 14.55 -2.62 1.34
N LEU A 34 14.37 -1.40 1.84
CA LEU A 34 14.75 -1.04 3.21
C LEU A 34 14.00 -1.89 4.24
N LEU A 35 12.70 -2.12 4.08
CA LEU A 35 11.96 -3.00 4.99
C LEU A 35 12.60 -4.38 5.08
N TYR A 36 12.92 -5.03 3.96
CA TYR A 36 13.52 -6.36 3.99
C TYR A 36 14.99 -6.37 4.41
N LEU A 37 15.73 -5.27 4.22
CA LEU A 37 17.09 -5.14 4.76
C LEU A 37 17.11 -5.05 6.29
N PHE A 38 16.05 -4.50 6.90
CA PHE A 38 15.89 -4.37 8.36
C PHE A 38 15.00 -5.47 8.98
N GLU A 39 14.62 -6.50 8.23
CA GLU A 39 13.96 -7.68 8.79
C GLU A 39 14.97 -8.51 9.59
N GLU A 40 14.70 -8.75 10.87
CA GLU A 40 15.60 -9.49 11.76
C GLU A 40 15.52 -11.02 11.55
N ASN A 41 14.40 -11.53 11.01
CA ASN A 41 14.16 -12.98 10.84
C ASN A 41 13.80 -13.35 9.37
N PRO A 42 14.68 -13.10 8.39
CA PRO A 42 14.40 -13.46 7.00
C PRO A 42 14.32 -14.98 6.85
N THR A 43 13.24 -15.46 6.22
CA THR A 43 13.04 -16.87 5.89
C THR A 43 12.63 -17.03 4.43
N SER A 44 12.89 -18.20 3.83
CA SER A 44 12.38 -18.51 2.48
C SER A 44 10.85 -18.42 2.43
N GLY A 45 10.17 -18.86 3.50
CA GLY A 45 8.73 -18.75 3.65
C GLY A 45 8.24 -17.29 3.59
N LEU A 46 8.96 -16.36 4.23
CA LEU A 46 8.66 -14.93 4.13
C LEU A 46 8.74 -14.47 2.68
N TYR A 47 9.84 -14.71 1.98
CA TYR A 47 9.99 -14.24 0.59
C TYR A 47 8.94 -14.84 -0.36
N VAL A 48 8.56 -16.11 -0.17
CA VAL A 48 7.48 -16.74 -0.94
C VAL A 48 6.14 -16.09 -0.63
N ALA A 49 5.77 -15.92 0.65
CA ALA A 49 4.53 -15.26 1.05
C ALA A 49 4.46 -13.83 0.52
N SER A 50 5.57 -13.09 0.58
CA SER A 50 5.70 -11.73 0.07
C SER A 50 5.50 -11.64 -1.44
N PHE A 51 6.09 -12.56 -2.19
CA PHE A 51 5.85 -12.63 -3.64
C PHE A 51 4.38 -12.93 -3.95
N LEU A 52 3.75 -13.83 -3.19
CA LEU A 52 2.34 -14.13 -3.35
C LEU A 52 1.45 -12.92 -3.03
N VAL A 53 1.74 -12.18 -1.97
CA VAL A 53 1.01 -10.93 -1.64
C VAL A 53 1.18 -9.89 -2.75
N PHE A 54 2.40 -9.68 -3.23
CA PHE A 54 2.67 -8.82 -4.38
C PHE A 54 1.82 -9.23 -5.59
N ALA A 55 1.82 -10.53 -5.93
CA ALA A 55 1.11 -11.05 -7.09
C ALA A 55 -0.41 -10.93 -6.93
N ILE A 56 -0.97 -11.29 -5.76
CA ILE A 56 -2.40 -11.16 -5.47
C ILE A 56 -2.80 -9.67 -5.53
N GLY A 57 -2.00 -8.78 -4.93
CA GLY A 57 -2.29 -7.34 -4.90
C GLY A 57 -2.24 -6.72 -6.28
N PHE A 58 -1.30 -7.14 -7.12
CA PHE A 58 -1.28 -6.69 -8.51
C PHE A 58 -2.47 -7.26 -9.32
N LEU A 59 -2.77 -8.55 -9.17
CA LEU A 59 -3.82 -9.20 -9.96
C LEU A 59 -5.23 -8.72 -9.58
N VAL A 60 -5.50 -8.46 -8.30
CA VAL A 60 -6.80 -7.93 -7.85
C VAL A 60 -7.05 -6.53 -8.41
N GLU A 61 -6.00 -5.73 -8.57
CA GLU A 61 -6.04 -4.40 -9.18
C GLU A 61 -6.22 -4.47 -10.70
N VAL A 62 -5.57 -5.43 -11.38
CA VAL A 62 -5.85 -5.72 -12.80
C VAL A 62 -7.32 -6.10 -12.98
N LEU A 63 -7.86 -6.97 -12.12
CA LEU A 63 -9.29 -7.32 -12.16
C LEU A 63 -10.16 -6.10 -11.87
N GLY A 64 -9.78 -5.24 -10.93
CA GLY A 64 -10.46 -4.00 -10.60
C GLY A 64 -10.56 -3.06 -11.79
N VAL A 65 -9.44 -2.70 -12.40
CA VAL A 65 -9.38 -1.82 -13.57
C VAL A 65 -10.14 -2.41 -14.76
N LYS A 66 -10.00 -3.72 -15.02
CA LYS A 66 -10.62 -4.35 -16.20
C LYS A 66 -12.13 -4.55 -16.09
N THR A 67 -12.64 -4.77 -14.87
CA THR A 67 -14.06 -5.13 -14.68
C THR A 67 -14.88 -3.99 -14.08
N GLY A 68 -14.26 -3.11 -13.30
CA GLY A 68 -14.96 -2.14 -12.45
C GLY A 68 -15.73 -2.75 -11.28
N HIS A 69 -15.71 -4.08 -11.11
CA HIS A 69 -16.52 -4.81 -10.13
C HIS A 69 -15.79 -5.13 -8.82
N VAL A 70 -14.49 -4.86 -8.73
CA VAL A 70 -13.73 -5.05 -7.49
C VAL A 70 -13.79 -3.78 -6.66
N PHE A 71 -13.11 -2.71 -7.11
CA PHE A 71 -13.03 -1.45 -6.39
C PHE A 71 -14.04 -0.41 -6.86
N GLY A 72 -14.61 -0.58 -8.05
CA GLY A 72 -15.35 0.46 -8.77
C GLY A 72 -14.64 0.82 -10.08
N VAL A 73 -15.16 1.81 -10.81
CA VAL A 73 -14.57 2.24 -12.09
C VAL A 73 -13.57 3.36 -11.86
N TYR A 74 -12.31 3.08 -12.13
CA TYR A 74 -11.18 4.02 -12.02
C TYR A 74 -10.13 3.69 -13.07
N GLU A 75 -9.26 4.65 -13.34
CA GLU A 75 -8.11 4.50 -14.22
C GLU A 75 -6.84 5.00 -13.55
N TYR A 76 -5.74 4.25 -13.70
CA TYR A 76 -4.44 4.72 -13.24
C TYR A 76 -3.91 5.85 -14.12
N GLY A 77 -3.27 6.83 -13.51
CA GLY A 77 -2.49 7.87 -14.21
C GLY A 77 -1.14 7.34 -14.70
N SER A 78 -0.27 8.25 -15.15
CA SER A 78 1.08 7.92 -15.65
C SER A 78 2.18 8.02 -14.58
N THR A 79 1.83 8.44 -13.35
CA THR A 79 2.80 8.77 -12.29
C THR A 79 3.40 7.54 -11.60
N LEU A 80 2.76 6.37 -11.69
CA LEU A 80 3.16 5.15 -11.00
C LEU A 80 4.07 4.22 -11.84
N GLY A 81 4.62 4.74 -12.94
CA GLY A 81 5.58 4.03 -13.77
C GLY A 81 4.92 3.01 -14.72
N PRO A 82 5.67 1.95 -15.12
CA PRO A 82 5.22 1.01 -16.14
C PRO A 82 3.95 0.26 -15.75
N LYS A 83 3.01 0.20 -16.70
CA LYS A 83 1.76 -0.53 -16.57
C LYS A 83 1.82 -1.86 -17.28
N LEU A 84 1.20 -2.87 -16.67
CA LEU A 84 0.88 -4.14 -17.28
C LEU A 84 -0.64 -4.36 -17.13
N PHE A 85 -1.33 -4.66 -18.24
CA PHE A 85 -2.80 -4.73 -18.27
C PHE A 85 -3.49 -3.46 -17.72
N GLU A 86 -2.96 -2.27 -18.05
CA GLU A 86 -3.40 -0.94 -17.55
C GLU A 86 -3.15 -0.66 -16.06
N THR A 87 -2.60 -1.63 -15.32
CA THR A 87 -2.28 -1.51 -13.90
C THR A 87 -0.78 -1.31 -13.68
N PRO A 88 -0.33 -0.30 -12.91
CA PRO A 88 1.08 -0.12 -12.57
C PRO A 88 1.61 -1.28 -11.72
N LEU A 89 2.75 -1.86 -12.10
CA LEU A 89 3.35 -2.97 -11.36
C LEU A 89 3.69 -2.59 -9.91
N ILE A 90 3.97 -1.30 -9.66
CA ILE A 90 4.33 -0.81 -8.33
C ILE A 90 3.19 -0.91 -7.31
N ILE A 91 1.94 -1.04 -7.76
CA ILE A 91 0.81 -1.21 -6.84
C ILE A 91 0.90 -2.55 -6.09
N GLY A 92 1.41 -3.61 -6.72
CA GLY A 92 1.69 -4.85 -6.00
C GLY A 92 2.72 -4.64 -4.87
N ILE A 93 3.70 -3.75 -5.08
CA ILE A 93 4.68 -3.39 -4.05
C ILE A 93 4.04 -2.55 -2.95
N LEU A 94 3.13 -1.64 -3.28
CA LEU A 94 2.34 -0.89 -2.31
C LEU A 94 1.59 -1.86 -1.38
N TRP A 95 0.82 -2.80 -1.93
CA TRP A 95 0.14 -3.85 -1.18
C TRP A 95 1.09 -4.63 -0.27
N LEU A 96 2.24 -5.06 -0.80
CA LEU A 96 3.23 -5.79 -0.02
C LEU A 96 3.77 -4.99 1.16
N ILE A 97 4.15 -3.72 0.96
CA ILE A 97 4.65 -2.85 2.03
C ILE A 97 3.61 -2.75 3.15
N GLN A 98 2.35 -2.54 2.80
CA GLN A 98 1.28 -2.34 3.77
C GLN A 98 0.96 -3.61 4.55
N ILE A 99 0.77 -4.75 3.85
CA ILE A 99 0.48 -6.05 4.47
C ILE A 99 1.62 -6.47 5.40
N TYR A 100 2.86 -6.40 4.91
CA TYR A 100 4.03 -6.75 5.71
C TYR A 100 4.15 -5.88 6.96
N SER A 101 3.93 -4.56 6.83
CA SER A 101 4.03 -3.64 7.96
C SER A 101 2.96 -3.94 9.02
N VAL A 102 1.69 -4.08 8.61
CA VAL A 102 0.59 -4.38 9.54
C VAL A 102 0.77 -5.74 10.21
N TYR A 103 1.15 -6.78 9.45
CA TYR A 103 1.43 -8.10 10.00
C TYR A 103 2.52 -8.02 11.08
N THR A 104 3.63 -7.35 10.76
CA THR A 104 4.77 -7.22 11.67
C THR A 104 4.44 -6.41 12.92
N ILE A 105 3.62 -5.36 12.78
CA ILE A 105 3.14 -4.57 13.92
C ILE A 105 2.27 -5.41 14.85
N LEU A 106 1.39 -6.27 14.30
CA LEU A 106 0.46 -7.09 15.08
C LEU A 106 1.07 -8.40 15.60
N GLU A 107 2.25 -8.80 15.12
CA GLU A 107 2.93 -10.05 15.50
C GLU A 107 3.12 -10.18 17.03
N PRO A 108 3.62 -9.15 17.76
CA PRO A 108 3.91 -9.29 19.19
C PRO A 108 2.66 -9.39 20.09
N PHE A 109 1.48 -9.03 19.56
CA PHE A 109 0.24 -9.03 20.33
C PHE A 109 -0.31 -10.47 20.48
N SER A 110 -0.78 -10.82 21.67
CA SER A 110 -1.31 -12.17 21.98
C SER A 110 -2.76 -12.39 21.53
N PHE A 111 -3.17 -11.78 20.41
CA PHE A 111 -4.52 -11.94 19.85
C PHE A 111 -4.64 -13.22 18.99
N PRO A 112 -5.82 -13.83 18.90
CA PRO A 112 -6.05 -14.92 17.95
C PRO A 112 -5.91 -14.42 16.50
N LEU A 113 -5.51 -15.31 15.59
CA LEU A 113 -5.16 -14.96 14.19
C LEU A 113 -6.29 -14.22 13.45
N TRP A 114 -7.54 -14.67 13.62
CA TRP A 114 -8.71 -14.03 13.00
C TRP A 114 -8.88 -12.57 13.46
N LEU A 115 -8.56 -12.27 14.72
CA LEU A 115 -8.66 -10.92 15.26
C LEU A 115 -7.50 -10.04 14.77
N LYS A 116 -6.30 -10.60 14.62
CA LYS A 116 -5.17 -9.88 13.99
C LYS A 116 -5.51 -9.51 12.54
N ALA A 117 -6.07 -10.44 11.77
CA ALA A 117 -6.50 -10.17 10.40
C ALA A 117 -7.60 -9.09 10.34
N LEU A 118 -8.58 -9.16 11.25
CA LEU A 118 -9.65 -8.17 11.35
C LEU A 118 -9.12 -6.76 11.67
N ILE A 119 -8.30 -6.64 12.72
CA ILE A 119 -7.69 -5.36 13.12
C ILE A 119 -6.81 -4.83 11.98
N GLY A 120 -5.99 -5.69 11.39
CA GLY A 120 -5.10 -5.31 10.31
C GLY A 120 -5.85 -4.81 9.08
N ALA A 121 -6.94 -5.47 8.69
CA ALA A 121 -7.79 -5.02 7.59
C ALA A 121 -8.44 -3.65 7.86
N VAL A 122 -8.88 -3.39 9.10
CA VAL A 122 -9.38 -2.05 9.48
C VAL A 122 -8.28 -0.99 9.35
N VAL A 123 -7.06 -1.29 9.82
CA VAL A 123 -5.91 -0.37 9.68
C VAL A 123 -5.64 -0.06 8.21
N LEU A 124 -5.72 -1.06 7.33
CA LEU A 124 -5.47 -0.88 5.89
C LEU A 124 -6.59 -0.12 5.18
N VAL A 125 -7.84 -0.27 5.60
CA VAL A 125 -8.94 0.59 5.12
C VAL A 125 -8.75 2.04 5.59
N VAL A 126 -8.29 2.27 6.82
CA VAL A 126 -7.95 3.62 7.30
C VAL A 126 -6.79 4.21 6.51
N PHE A 127 -5.79 3.40 6.17
CA PHE A 127 -4.70 3.82 5.29
C PHE A 127 -5.22 4.24 3.92
N ASP A 128 -6.06 3.41 3.30
CA ASP A 128 -6.67 3.68 1.99
C ASP A 128 -7.52 4.97 2.01
N LEU A 129 -8.36 5.16 3.04
CA LEU A 129 -9.13 6.39 3.24
C LEU A 129 -8.27 7.67 3.24
N LEU A 130 -7.05 7.60 3.79
CA LEU A 130 -6.12 8.73 3.81
C LEU A 130 -5.32 8.87 2.52
N LEU A 131 -5.03 7.75 1.85
CA LEU A 131 -4.33 7.68 0.57
C LEU A 131 -5.16 8.31 -0.56
N GLU A 132 -6.46 7.98 -0.61
CA GLU A 132 -7.36 8.30 -1.72
C GLU A 132 -7.37 9.79 -2.13
N PRO A 133 -7.57 10.77 -1.22
CA PRO A 133 -7.54 12.18 -1.60
C PRO A 133 -6.18 12.62 -2.17
N ALA A 134 -5.09 12.16 -1.56
CA ALA A 134 -3.74 12.48 -2.02
C ALA A 134 -3.45 11.86 -3.39
N ALA A 135 -3.86 10.61 -3.61
CA ALA A 135 -3.66 9.88 -4.84
C ALA A 135 -4.37 10.51 -6.03
N VAL A 136 -5.64 10.90 -5.87
CA VAL A 136 -6.41 11.60 -6.91
C VAL A 136 -5.77 12.95 -7.24
N LYS A 137 -5.45 13.76 -6.22
CA LYS A 137 -4.85 15.10 -6.40
C LYS A 137 -3.43 15.07 -6.98
N THR A 138 -2.71 13.97 -6.77
CA THR A 138 -1.38 13.73 -7.37
C THR A 138 -1.46 12.92 -8.66
N GLY A 139 -2.64 12.66 -9.21
CA GLY A 139 -2.81 11.99 -10.51
C GLY A 139 -2.29 10.55 -10.53
N MET A 140 -2.32 9.85 -9.40
CA MET A 140 -2.00 8.42 -9.33
C MET A 140 -3.08 7.57 -9.96
N TRP A 141 -4.35 7.89 -9.69
CA TRP A 141 -5.53 7.36 -10.36
C TRP A 141 -6.67 8.37 -10.29
N ASN A 142 -7.69 8.16 -11.12
CA ASN A 142 -8.92 8.94 -11.11
C ASN A 142 -10.13 8.02 -11.13
N TRP A 143 -11.14 8.35 -10.34
CA TRP A 143 -12.44 7.67 -10.32
C TRP A 143 -13.35 8.23 -11.40
N SER A 144 -14.09 7.38 -12.11
CA SER A 144 -14.94 7.81 -13.23
C SER A 144 -16.01 8.82 -12.83
N ASN A 145 -16.53 8.70 -11.61
CA ASN A 145 -17.58 9.56 -11.06
C ASN A 145 -17.02 10.68 -10.16
N GLY A 146 -15.69 10.85 -10.09
CA GLY A 146 -15.03 11.85 -9.25
C GLY A 146 -15.04 11.55 -7.74
N GLU A 147 -15.73 10.49 -7.31
CA GLU A 147 -15.83 10.06 -5.92
C GLU A 147 -15.37 8.61 -5.75
N VAL A 148 -14.78 8.32 -4.58
CA VAL A 148 -14.39 6.96 -4.20
C VAL A 148 -15.64 6.19 -3.77
N PRO A 149 -16.00 5.10 -4.46
CA PRO A 149 -17.16 4.30 -4.09
C PRO A 149 -16.90 3.55 -2.78
N PHE A 150 -17.95 3.35 -1.96
CA PHE A 150 -17.86 2.53 -0.74
C PHE A 150 -17.32 1.12 -1.01
N GLN A 151 -17.62 0.60 -2.20
CA GLN A 151 -17.13 -0.68 -2.70
C GLN A 151 -15.60 -0.80 -2.63
N ASN A 152 -14.85 0.29 -2.87
CA ASN A 152 -13.39 0.31 -2.75
C ASN A 152 -12.93 -0.11 -1.36
N TYR A 153 -13.49 0.52 -0.31
CA TYR A 153 -13.13 0.24 1.07
C TYR A 153 -13.51 -1.19 1.50
N LEU A 154 -14.65 -1.70 1.01
CA LEU A 154 -15.04 -3.09 1.24
C LEU A 154 -14.07 -4.07 0.56
N ALA A 155 -13.68 -3.78 -0.68
CA ALA A 155 -12.71 -4.59 -1.41
C ALA A 155 -11.32 -4.56 -0.75
N TRP A 156 -10.87 -3.39 -0.28
CA TRP A 156 -9.64 -3.25 0.50
C TRP A 156 -9.69 -4.07 1.78
N PHE A 157 -10.80 -4.03 2.51
CA PHE A 157 -11.01 -4.82 3.73
C PHE A 157 -10.89 -6.32 3.46
N ILE A 158 -11.63 -6.85 2.48
CA ILE A 158 -11.65 -8.28 2.16
C ILE A 158 -10.27 -8.74 1.65
N THR A 159 -9.68 -7.99 0.72
CA THR A 159 -8.36 -8.29 0.14
C THR A 159 -7.27 -8.30 1.21
N SER A 160 -7.34 -7.35 2.15
CA SER A 160 -6.42 -7.29 3.29
C SER A 160 -6.50 -8.51 4.19
N ILE A 161 -7.71 -8.99 4.52
CA ILE A 161 -7.88 -10.22 5.31
C ILE A 161 -7.23 -11.40 4.60
N VAL A 162 -7.50 -11.59 3.30
CA VAL A 162 -6.94 -12.70 2.51
C VAL A 162 -5.41 -12.69 2.54
N MET A 163 -4.79 -11.53 2.36
CA MET A 163 -3.33 -11.40 2.34
C MET A 163 -2.68 -11.51 3.73
N LEU A 164 -3.33 -11.00 4.79
CA LEU A 164 -2.87 -11.17 6.16
C LEU A 164 -2.97 -12.63 6.60
N ASP A 165 -4.07 -13.30 6.27
CA ASP A 165 -4.24 -14.73 6.53
C ASP A 165 -3.23 -15.57 5.75
N LEU A 166 -2.90 -15.20 4.52
CA LEU A 166 -1.80 -15.82 3.78
C LEU A 166 -0.50 -15.76 4.59
N PHE A 167 -0.13 -14.61 5.16
CA PHE A 167 1.06 -14.53 6.03
C PHE A 167 0.93 -15.40 7.29
N HIS A 168 -0.24 -15.44 7.91
CA HIS A 168 -0.51 -16.32 9.07
C HIS A 168 -0.36 -17.81 8.72
N LEU A 169 -0.77 -18.23 7.51
CA LEU A 169 -0.63 -19.62 7.04
C LEU A 169 0.84 -20.06 6.96
N PHE A 170 1.73 -19.15 6.58
CA PHE A 170 3.18 -19.40 6.58
C PHE A 170 3.81 -19.34 7.97
N ARG A 171 3.05 -18.98 9.01
CA ARG A 171 3.48 -18.91 10.42
C ARG A 171 4.74 -18.05 10.59
N LEU A 172 4.77 -16.92 9.90
CA LEU A 172 5.92 -16.03 9.85
C LEU A 172 6.14 -15.36 11.21
N LYS A 173 7.39 -15.35 11.68
CA LYS A 173 7.82 -14.59 12.87
C LYS A 173 8.64 -13.39 12.43
N THR A 174 7.95 -12.34 12.02
CA THR A 174 8.56 -11.10 11.53
C THR A 174 8.96 -10.20 12.68
N LYS A 175 10.13 -9.59 12.62
CA LYS A 175 10.53 -8.56 13.56
C LYS A 175 11.26 -7.45 12.82
N ASN A 176 10.63 -6.28 12.79
CA ASN A 176 11.16 -5.12 12.08
C ASN A 176 10.76 -3.83 12.79
N HIS A 177 11.75 -3.18 13.40
CA HIS A 177 11.57 -1.91 14.10
C HIS A 177 11.15 -0.74 13.18
N MET A 178 11.30 -0.88 11.86
CA MET A 178 10.91 0.15 10.89
C MET A 178 9.44 0.06 10.48
N ALA A 179 8.76 -1.06 10.70
CA ALA A 179 7.38 -1.27 10.23
C ALA A 179 6.40 -0.25 10.81
N LEU A 180 6.41 -0.05 12.14
CA LEU A 180 5.51 0.91 12.79
C LEU A 180 5.82 2.37 12.42
N PRO A 181 7.09 2.86 12.53
CA PRO A 181 7.42 4.21 12.10
C PRO A 181 7.11 4.48 10.62
N LEU A 182 7.30 3.49 9.75
CA LEU A 182 6.98 3.59 8.32
C LEU A 182 5.48 3.76 8.09
N MET A 183 4.65 2.92 8.70
CA MET A 183 3.20 3.03 8.60
C MET A 183 2.73 4.40 9.11
N ALA A 184 3.21 4.82 10.29
CA ALA A 184 2.84 6.09 10.89
C ALA A 184 3.22 7.28 9.99
N ILE A 185 4.44 7.30 9.43
CA ILE A 185 4.85 8.40 8.55
C ILE A 185 4.08 8.40 7.24
N GLN A 186 3.68 7.25 6.70
CA GLN A 186 2.84 7.19 5.49
C GLN A 186 1.44 7.74 5.75
N LEU A 187 0.81 7.39 6.87
CA LEU A 187 -0.51 7.92 7.25
C LEU A 187 -0.45 9.46 7.38
N VAL A 188 0.56 9.99 8.07
CA VAL A 188 0.76 11.44 8.20
C VAL A 188 1.05 12.08 6.85
N PHE A 189 1.89 11.46 6.02
CA PHE A 189 2.24 11.94 4.68
C PHE A 189 1.01 12.10 3.79
N PHE A 190 0.17 11.06 3.69
CA PHE A 190 -1.04 11.09 2.86
C PHE A 190 -2.11 12.00 3.44
N LEU A 191 -2.27 12.06 4.77
CA LEU A 191 -3.15 13.02 5.42
C LEU A 191 -2.77 14.47 5.07
N ILE A 192 -1.48 14.82 5.17
CA ILE A 192 -1.01 16.18 4.85
C ILE A 192 -1.20 16.49 3.36
N LEU A 193 -0.82 15.58 2.46
CA LEU A 193 -1.04 15.78 1.02
C LEU A 193 -2.52 15.93 0.67
N GLY A 194 -3.38 15.10 1.27
CA GLY A 194 -4.81 15.13 1.05
C GLY A 194 -5.47 16.44 1.50
N ILE A 195 -4.92 17.10 2.52
CA ILE A 195 -5.39 18.40 3.04
C ILE A 195 -4.82 19.58 2.23
N LEU A 196 -3.53 19.54 1.88
CA LEU A 196 -2.83 20.70 1.30
C LEU A 196 -2.94 20.82 -0.22
N LEU A 197 -3.15 19.71 -0.93
CA LEU A 197 -3.45 19.71 -2.36
C LEU A 197 -4.95 19.88 -2.61
#